data_AF-A0A945PYC5-F1
#
_entry.id   AF-A0A945PYC5-F1
#
_cell.length_a   1.000
_cell.length_b   1.000
_cell.length_c   1.000
_cell.angle_alpha   90.00
_cell.angle_beta   90.00
_cell.angle_gamma   90.00
#
_symmetry.space_group_name_H-M   'P 1'
#
loop_
_entity.id
_entity.type
_entity.pdbx_description
1 polymer ?
#
loop_
_entity_poly.entity_id
_entity_poly.type
_entity_poly.pdbx_seq_one_letter_code
_entity_poly.pdbx_strand_id
1 'polypeptide(L)' 'MNIEVPLNEEEWSLLNAAADSIASSPEELARVSLMQRCMVMSEDNDVCTRTREMIGLSFAGA' A
#
# COMPACT_ATOMS: atom_id res chain seq x y z
N MET A 1 3.13 7.27 -12.18
CA MET A 1 4.15 7.35 -11.11
C MET A 1 3.95 6.11 -10.26
N ASN A 2 4.92 5.20 -10.26
CA ASN A 2 4.84 3.96 -9.49
C ASN A 2 5.51 4.20 -8.14
N ILE A 3 4.83 3.91 -7.04
CA ILE A 3 5.48 3.86 -5.73
C ILE A 3 6.09 2.47 -5.60
N GLU A 4 7.42 2.42 -5.53
CA GLU A 4 8.16 1.20 -5.26
C GLU A 4 8.56 1.21 -3.78
N VAL A 5 7.94 0.32 -2.99
CA VAL A 5 8.32 0.10 -1.58
C VAL A 5 9.21 -1.14 -1.55
N PRO A 6 10.52 -1.00 -1.31
CA PRO A 6 11.41 -2.14 -1.19
C PRO A 6 11.08 -2.88 0.11
N LEU A 7 10.64 -4.13 -0.01
CA LEU A 7 10.38 -5.02 1.12
C LEU A 7 11.42 -6.14 1.11
N ASN A 8 11.92 -6.50 2.28
CA ASN A 8 12.74 -7.70 2.44
C ASN A 8 11.83 -8.96 2.46
N GLU A 9 12.44 -10.15 2.43
CA GLU A 9 11.71 -11.43 2.36
C GLU A 9 10.74 -11.64 3.54
N GLU A 10 11.13 -11.22 4.74
CA GLU A 10 10.30 -11.35 5.93
C GLU A 10 9.09 -10.41 5.86
N GLU A 11 9.32 -9.15 5.50
CA GLU A 11 8.28 -8.13 5.33
C GLU A 11 7.27 -8.54 4.23
N TRP A 12 7.76 -9.10 3.13
CA TRP A 12 6.91 -9.62 2.06
C TRP A 12 6.07 -10.82 2.52
N SER A 13 6.67 -11.75 3.25
CA SER A 13 5.97 -12.91 3.82
C SER A 13 4.84 -12.50 4.76
N LEU A 14 5.09 -11.51 5.63
CA LEU A 14 4.09 -10.96 6.54
C LEU A 14 2.94 -10.28 5.79
N LEU A 15 3.25 -9.47 4.77
CA LEU A 15 2.23 -8.83 3.94
C LEU A 15 1.36 -9.86 3.22
N ASN A 16 1.98 -10.91 2.68
CA ASN A 16 1.28 -11.98 1.98
C ASN A 16 0.34 -12.76 2.92
N ALA A 17 0.82 -13.15 4.09
CA ALA A 17 -0.01 -13.83 5.08
C ALA A 17 -1.20 -12.98 5.57
N ALA A 18 -0.98 -11.67 5.74
CA ALA A 18 -2.04 -10.74 6.12
C ALA A 18 -3.09 -10.58 5.00
N ALA A 19 -2.66 -10.56 3.74
CA ALA A 19 -3.53 -10.47 2.57
C ALA A 19 -4.39 -11.73 2.40
N ASP A 20 -3.80 -12.92 2.56
CA ASP A 20 -4.50 -14.21 2.54
C ASP A 20 -5.61 -14.28 3.59
N SER A 21 -5.35 -13.77 4.81
CA SER A 21 -6.31 -13.76 5.92
C SER A 21 -7.61 -13.00 5.61
N ILE A 22 -7.53 -12.00 4.73
CA ILE A 22 -8.68 -11.16 4.33
C ILE A 22 -9.16 -11.44 2.90
N ALA A 23 -8.65 -12.49 2.26
CA ALA A 23 -8.91 -12.82 0.85
C ALA A 23 -8.68 -11.64 -0.11
N SER A 24 -7.57 -10.92 0.09
CA SER A 24 -7.12 -9.79 -0.74
C SER A 24 -5.75 -10.10 -1.35
N SER A 25 -5.34 -9.34 -2.38
CA SER A 25 -3.94 -9.37 -2.81
C SER A 25 -3.04 -8.55 -1.87
N PRO A 26 -1.74 -8.89 -1.74
CA PRO A 26 -0.74 -8.11 -1.00
C PRO A 26 -0.69 -6.64 -1.41
N GLU A 27 -0.79 -6.36 -2.71
CA GLU A 27 -0.76 -5.01 -3.28
C GLU A 27 -1.99 -4.21 -2.87
N GLU A 28 -3.17 -4.84 -2.91
CA GLU A 28 -4.42 -4.19 -2.51
C GLU A 28 -4.44 -3.90 -1.00
N LEU A 29 -3.96 -4.84 -0.19
CA LEU A 29 -3.81 -4.64 1.25
C LEU A 29 -2.82 -3.51 1.56
N ALA A 30 -1.66 -3.47 0.90
CA ALA A 30 -0.67 -2.41 1.06
C ALA A 30 -1.25 -1.04 0.69
N ARG A 31 -1.98 -0.97 -0.44
CA ARG A 31 -2.66 0.25 -0.89
C ARG A 31 -3.67 0.75 0.14
N VAL A 32 -4.58 -0.11 0.59
CA VAL A 32 -5.63 0.27 1.55
C VAL A 32 -5.00 0.70 2.87
N SER A 33 -3.99 -0.01 3.35
CA SER A 33 -3.29 0.31 4.60
C SER A 33 -2.58 1.66 4.54
N LEU A 34 -1.91 1.97 3.43
CA LEU A 34 -1.30 3.28 3.20
C LEU A 34 -2.35 4.39 3.14
N MET A 35 -3.46 4.18 2.42
CA MET A 35 -4.56 5.14 2.37
C MET A 35 -5.18 5.40 3.75
N GLN A 36 -5.44 4.35 4.54
CA GLN A 36 -5.97 4.47 5.90
C GLN A 36 -5.02 5.25 6.81
N ARG A 37 -3.71 4.95 6.76
CA ARG A 37 -2.70 5.66 7.55
C ARG A 37 -2.65 7.14 7.18
N CYS A 38 -2.88 7.47 5.92
CA CYS A 38 -2.91 8.84 5.41
C CYS A 38 -4.21 9.60 5.65
N MET A 39 -5.31 8.92 5.98
CA MET A 39 -6.50 9.57 6.51
C MET A 39 -6.34 9.97 7.98
N VAL A 40 -5.53 9.21 8.73
CA VAL A 40 -5.34 9.40 10.18
C VAL A 40 -4.17 10.33 10.50
N MET A 41 -3.11 10.35 9.68
CA MET A 41 -1.97 11.24 9.86
C MET A 41 -2.21 12.57 9.13
N SER A 42 -2.14 13.68 9.88
CA SER A 42 -2.33 15.06 9.38
C SER A 42 -1.39 15.39 8.21
N GLU A 43 -1.82 16.33 7.38
CA GLU A 43 -1.49 16.57 5.96
C GLU A 43 0.00 16.77 5.57
N ASP A 44 0.95 16.69 6.50
CA ASP A 44 2.38 16.92 6.28
C ASP A 44 3.20 15.61 6.22
N ASN A 45 2.75 14.63 5.44
CA ASN A 45 3.56 13.45 5.16
C ASN A 45 3.63 13.24 3.64
N ASP A 46 4.81 13.39 3.06
CA ASP A 46 5.06 13.24 1.61
C ASP A 46 4.54 11.91 1.06
N VAL A 47 4.56 10.85 1.87
CA VAL A 47 4.01 9.54 1.52
C VAL A 47 2.49 9.63 1.31
N CYS A 48 1.80 10.46 2.09
CA CYS A 48 0.36 10.64 2.04
C CYS A 48 -0.10 11.55 0.91
N THR A 49 0.65 12.61 0.62
CA THR A 49 0.44 13.41 -0.60
C THR A 49 0.57 12.52 -1.84
N ARG A 50 1.65 11.74 -1.94
CA ARG A 50 1.87 10.81 -3.06
C ARG A 50 0.84 9.69 -3.13
N THR A 51 0.39 9.16 -1.99
CA THR A 51 -0.64 8.11 -1.96
C THR A 51 -2.03 8.64 -2.34
N ARG A 52 -2.39 9.88 -1.95
CA ARG A 52 -3.63 10.53 -2.40
C ARG A 52 -3.64 10.75 -3.91
N GLU A 53 -2.51 11.12 -4.51
CA GLU A 53 -2.36 11.26 -5.96
C GLU A 53 -2.49 9.92 -6.73
N MET A 54 -2.40 8.78 -6.04
CA MET A 54 -2.62 7.45 -6.63
C MET A 54 -4.09 7.01 -6.63
N ILE A 55 -5.00 7.77 -6.02
CA ILE A 55 -6.43 7.50 -6.11
C ILE A 55 -6.86 7.72 -7.57
N GLY A 56 -7.17 6.62 -8.27
CA GLY A 56 -7.55 6.62 -9.69
C GLY A 56 -6.54 5.97 -10.64
N LEU A 57 -5.39 5.49 -10.14
CA LEU A 57 -4.45 4.70 -10.93
C LEU A 57 -4.68 3.19 -10.74
N SER A 58 -4.63 2.46 -11.85
CA SER A 58 -4.77 1.00 -11.89
C SER A 58 -3.40 0.35 -11.74
N PHE A 59 -3.28 -0.60 -10.82
CA PHE A 59 -2.05 -1.37 -10.60
C PHE A 59 -2.12 -2.62 -11.47
N ALA A 60 -1.26 -2.71 -12.48
CA ALA A 60 -1.10 -3.93 -13.26
C ALA A 60 0.03 -4.76 -12.63
N GLY A 61 -0.33 -5.93 -12.09
CA GLY A 61 0.64 -6.95 -11.73
C GLY A 61 1.21 -7.62 -12.98
N ALA A 62 2.48 -8.05 -12.90
CA ALA A 62 3.12 -8.87 -13.92
C ALA A 62 2.59 -10.32 -13.91
#